data_AF-A0A956D4R6-F1
#
_entry.id   AF-A0A956D4R6-F1
#
_cell.length_a   1.000
_cell.length_b   1.000
_cell.length_c   1.000
_cell.angle_alpha   90.00
_cell.angle_beta   90.00
_cell.angle_gamma   90.00
#
_symmetry.space_group_name_H-M   'P 1'
#
loop_
_entity.id
_entity.type
_entity.pdbx_description
1 polymer ?
#
loop_
_entity_poly.entity_id
_entity_poly.type
_entity_poly.pdbx_seq_one_letter_code
_entity_poly.pdbx_strand_id
1 'polypeptide(L)'
;RHDRLFGAARSPALGAVVEEMVARGLWLLEGRSGASAPTPPEELRAVVAIRDAVRYAAAELAIDEDVARTVMERRSVDPEAPPAIRGAALGYLWSLQAFADEADAQEHAVRALRRASAPETIGELLGGLFALAREEVIGAPALVEALDGILAGQTWHDFLVAVPSLRLAFAWFPPRERDAIARVVLGLHDHAGAGVRTLRRLDVAPEAVTRAVELERRIDAIEARYGLAP
;
A
#
# COMPACT_ATOMS: atom_id res chain seq x y z
N ARG A 1 -17.50 -16.47 9.14
CA ARG A 1 -18.00 -16.60 10.53
C ARG A 1 -19.33 -15.88 10.79
N HIS A 2 -19.78 -14.92 9.97
CA HIS A 2 -21.12 -14.28 10.07
C HIS A 2 -22.15 -14.82 9.06
N ASP A 3 -21.71 -15.67 8.15
CA ASP A 3 -22.45 -16.36 7.10
C ASP A 3 -23.70 -17.12 7.62
N ARG A 4 -23.59 -17.79 8.77
CA ARG A 4 -24.76 -18.43 9.42
C ARG A 4 -25.74 -17.43 10.02
N LEU A 5 -25.26 -16.27 10.46
CA LEU A 5 -26.08 -15.24 11.09
C LEU A 5 -26.98 -14.53 10.06
N PHE A 6 -26.50 -14.39 8.83
CA PHE A 6 -27.21 -13.75 7.73
C PHE A 6 -27.95 -14.74 6.81
N GLY A 7 -28.00 -16.03 7.15
CA GLY A 7 -28.58 -17.06 6.28
C GLY A 7 -27.84 -17.23 4.94
N ALA A 8 -26.62 -16.73 4.85
CA ALA A 8 -25.78 -16.72 3.65
C ALA A 8 -24.90 -17.98 3.53
N ALA A 9 -24.79 -18.77 4.59
CA ALA A 9 -23.97 -19.98 4.61
C ALA A 9 -24.37 -20.96 3.50
N ARG A 10 -23.43 -21.25 2.60
CA ARG A 10 -23.61 -22.12 1.42
C ARG A 10 -24.78 -21.70 0.52
N SER A 11 -25.10 -20.41 0.45
CA SER A 11 -26.10 -19.89 -0.48
C SER A 11 -25.59 -19.98 -1.92
N PRO A 12 -26.25 -20.74 -2.82
CA PRO A 12 -25.80 -20.86 -4.20
C PRO A 12 -25.87 -19.53 -4.97
N ALA A 13 -26.87 -18.70 -4.65
CA ALA A 13 -27.02 -17.39 -5.27
C ALA A 13 -25.87 -16.44 -4.91
N LEU A 14 -25.42 -16.45 -3.65
CA LEU A 14 -24.29 -15.63 -3.23
C LEU A 14 -22.97 -16.19 -3.76
N GLY A 15 -22.82 -17.52 -3.84
CA GLY A 15 -21.67 -18.17 -4.48
C GLY A 15 -21.50 -17.72 -5.92
N ALA A 16 -22.56 -17.80 -6.73
CA ALA A 16 -22.54 -17.36 -8.13
C ALA A 16 -22.19 -15.88 -8.29
N VAL A 17 -22.67 -15.01 -7.38
CA VAL A 17 -22.32 -13.58 -7.42
C VAL A 17 -20.84 -13.37 -7.10
N VAL A 18 -20.28 -14.09 -6.12
CA VAL A 18 -18.86 -13.97 -5.78
C VAL A 18 -17.98 -14.47 -6.93
N GLU A 19 -18.32 -15.60 -7.54
CA GLU A 19 -17.62 -16.14 -8.72
C GLU A 19 -17.58 -15.11 -9.85
N GLU A 20 -18.73 -14.55 -10.22
CA GLU A 20 -18.82 -13.53 -11.28
C GLU A 20 -18.08 -12.24 -10.89
N MET A 21 -18.16 -11.80 -9.63
CA MET A 21 -17.43 -10.62 -9.14
C MET A 21 -15.92 -10.81 -9.20
N VAL A 22 -15.41 -11.99 -8.89
CA VAL A 22 -13.98 -12.30 -9.01
C VAL A 22 -13.57 -12.28 -10.48
N ALA A 23 -14.28 -13.01 -11.34
CA ALA A 23 -13.98 -13.06 -12.77
C ALA A 23 -14.01 -11.65 -13.41
N ARG A 24 -15.07 -10.88 -13.13
CA ARG A 24 -15.23 -9.51 -13.63
C ARG A 24 -14.19 -8.56 -13.04
N GLY A 25 -13.88 -8.70 -11.76
CA GLY A 25 -12.88 -7.90 -11.06
C GLY A 25 -11.48 -8.11 -11.66
N LEU A 26 -11.08 -9.35 -11.92
CA LEU A 26 -9.83 -9.68 -12.59
C LEU A 26 -9.75 -9.09 -14.00
N TRP A 27 -10.82 -9.18 -14.77
CA TRP A 27 -10.90 -8.56 -16.11
C TRP A 27 -10.73 -7.03 -16.05
N LEU A 28 -11.40 -6.37 -15.10
CA LEU A 28 -11.31 -4.91 -14.93
C LEU A 28 -9.92 -4.48 -14.48
N LEU A 29 -9.30 -5.26 -13.58
CA LEU A 29 -7.96 -5.02 -13.08
C LEU A 29 -6.92 -5.13 -14.20
N GLU A 30 -7.09 -6.09 -15.11
CA GLU A 30 -6.22 -6.31 -16.26
C GLU A 30 -6.28 -5.14 -17.24
N GLY A 31 -7.47 -4.55 -17.45
CA GLY A 31 -7.65 -3.38 -18.32
C GLY A 31 -7.28 -2.03 -17.70
N ARG A 32 -6.84 -2.00 -16.43
CA ARG A 32 -6.57 -0.74 -15.73
C ARG A 32 -5.20 -0.17 -16.12
N SER A 33 -5.17 0.90 -16.91
CA SER A 33 -3.91 1.54 -17.32
C SER A 33 -3.73 2.94 -16.76
N GLY A 34 -2.50 3.42 -16.74
CA GLY A 34 -2.08 4.75 -16.33
C GLY A 34 -0.96 4.70 -15.28
N ALA A 35 0.29 4.83 -15.73
CA ALA A 35 1.49 4.78 -14.89
C ALA A 35 1.55 5.83 -13.75
N SER A 36 0.74 6.88 -13.85
CA SER A 36 0.58 7.92 -12.81
C SER A 36 -0.89 8.20 -12.47
N ALA A 37 -1.81 7.32 -12.89
CA ALA A 37 -3.23 7.50 -12.59
C ALA A 37 -3.47 7.27 -11.09
N PRO A 38 -4.23 8.16 -10.42
CA PRO A 38 -4.62 7.93 -9.04
C PRO A 38 -5.45 6.64 -8.96
N THR A 39 -5.25 5.88 -7.88
CA THR A 39 -6.03 4.67 -7.61
C THR A 39 -7.00 4.96 -6.47
N PRO A 40 -8.31 5.01 -6.73
CA PRO A 40 -9.29 5.21 -5.68
C PRO A 40 -9.24 4.10 -4.63
N PRO A 41 -9.51 4.39 -3.33
CA PRO A 41 -9.43 3.39 -2.27
C PRO A 41 -10.34 2.16 -2.47
N GLU A 42 -11.47 2.33 -3.15
CA GLU A 42 -12.38 1.26 -3.54
C GLU A 42 -11.77 0.27 -4.52
N GLU A 43 -10.88 0.68 -5.42
CA GLU A 43 -10.18 -0.25 -6.32
C GLU A 43 -9.28 -1.18 -5.49
N LEU A 44 -8.52 -0.63 -4.53
CA LEU A 44 -7.71 -1.46 -3.62
C LEU A 44 -8.56 -2.40 -2.75
N ARG A 45 -9.71 -1.92 -2.24
CA ARG A 45 -10.65 -2.77 -1.50
C ARG A 45 -11.22 -3.90 -2.36
N ALA A 46 -11.44 -3.67 -3.65
CA ALA A 46 -11.87 -4.71 -4.58
C ALA A 46 -10.77 -5.78 -4.75
N VAL A 47 -9.50 -5.39 -4.88
CA VAL A 47 -8.38 -6.34 -4.97
C VAL A 47 -8.23 -7.14 -3.67
N VAL A 48 -8.41 -6.51 -2.51
CA VAL A 48 -8.49 -7.21 -1.21
C VAL A 48 -9.63 -8.23 -1.18
N ALA A 49 -10.81 -7.86 -1.67
CA ALA A 49 -11.96 -8.76 -1.73
C ALA A 49 -11.73 -9.96 -2.67
N ILE A 50 -11.06 -9.74 -3.81
CA ILE A 50 -10.65 -10.81 -4.73
C ILE A 50 -9.69 -11.77 -4.03
N ARG A 51 -8.65 -11.25 -3.36
CA ARG A 51 -7.72 -12.06 -2.56
C ARG A 51 -8.45 -12.90 -1.53
N ASP A 52 -9.36 -12.29 -0.77
CA ASP A 52 -10.09 -12.97 0.29
C ASP A 52 -11.05 -14.04 -0.26
N ALA A 53 -11.69 -13.78 -1.40
CA ALA A 53 -12.50 -14.77 -2.10
C ALA A 53 -11.65 -15.97 -2.55
N VAL A 54 -10.48 -15.73 -3.14
CA VAL A 54 -9.55 -16.80 -3.53
C VAL A 54 -9.08 -17.58 -2.30
N ARG A 55 -8.60 -16.88 -1.26
CA ARG A 55 -8.06 -17.50 -0.04
C ARG A 55 -9.08 -18.35 0.72
N TYR A 56 -10.32 -17.89 0.82
CA TYR A 56 -11.30 -18.46 1.74
C TYR A 56 -12.46 -19.20 1.06
N ALA A 57 -12.66 -19.01 -0.25
CA ALA A 57 -13.82 -19.55 -0.96
C ALA A 57 -13.47 -20.36 -2.21
N ALA A 58 -12.24 -20.34 -2.73
CA ALA A 58 -11.87 -21.08 -3.95
C ALA A 58 -12.10 -22.60 -3.85
N ALA A 59 -12.01 -23.18 -2.65
CA ALA A 59 -12.30 -24.61 -2.46
C ALA A 59 -13.80 -24.97 -2.58
N GLU A 60 -14.70 -24.00 -2.37
CA GLU A 60 -16.15 -24.22 -2.41
C GLU A 60 -16.84 -23.59 -3.63
N LEU A 61 -16.16 -22.67 -4.32
CA LEU A 61 -16.64 -21.92 -5.48
C LEU A 61 -15.78 -22.22 -6.71
N ALA A 62 -16.34 -22.04 -7.90
CA ALA A 62 -15.64 -22.19 -9.17
C ALA A 62 -14.71 -20.99 -9.48
N ILE A 63 -13.84 -20.63 -8.54
CA ILE A 63 -12.83 -19.59 -8.70
C ILE A 63 -11.53 -20.22 -9.20
N ASP A 64 -11.06 -19.77 -10.35
CA ASP A 64 -9.80 -20.23 -10.94
C ASP A 64 -8.61 -19.48 -10.32
N GLU A 65 -7.91 -20.14 -9.41
CA GLU A 65 -6.75 -19.59 -8.69
C GLU A 65 -5.57 -19.29 -9.63
N ASP A 66 -5.39 -20.10 -10.68
CA ASP A 66 -4.28 -19.97 -11.63
C ASP A 66 -4.50 -18.77 -12.56
N VAL A 67 -5.75 -18.55 -12.99
CA VAL A 67 -6.12 -17.34 -13.73
C VAL A 67 -5.89 -16.10 -12.86
N ALA A 68 -6.35 -16.11 -11.61
CA ALA A 68 -6.16 -14.99 -10.69
C ALA A 68 -4.67 -14.69 -10.46
N ARG A 69 -3.87 -15.73 -10.22
CA ARG A 69 -2.41 -15.63 -10.09
C ARG A 69 -1.77 -15.04 -11.34
N THR A 70 -2.08 -15.57 -12.52
CA THR A 70 -1.51 -15.12 -13.80
C THR A 70 -1.83 -13.66 -14.11
N VAL A 71 -3.03 -13.18 -13.75
CA VAL A 71 -3.37 -11.75 -13.86
C VAL A 71 -2.48 -10.93 -12.92
N MET A 72 -2.35 -11.33 -11.66
CA MET A 72 -1.58 -10.57 -10.66
C MET A 72 -0.07 -10.57 -10.97
N GLU A 73 0.48 -11.67 -11.47
CA GLU A 73 1.88 -11.75 -11.94
C GLU A 73 2.14 -10.70 -13.02
N ARG A 74 1.32 -10.68 -14.07
CA ARG A 74 1.43 -9.69 -15.16
C ARG A 74 1.32 -8.27 -14.64
N ARG A 75 0.33 -8.01 -13.77
CA ARG A 75 0.05 -6.67 -13.25
C ARG A 75 1.07 -6.15 -12.25
N SER A 76 1.77 -7.02 -11.53
CA SER A 76 2.82 -6.60 -10.57
C SER A 76 4.04 -5.96 -11.26
N VAL A 77 4.31 -6.36 -12.51
CA VAL A 77 5.49 -5.92 -13.28
C VAL A 77 5.17 -5.01 -14.46
N ASP A 78 3.90 -4.83 -14.80
CA ASP A 78 3.45 -3.98 -15.90
C ASP A 78 3.74 -2.49 -15.62
N PRO A 79 4.57 -1.80 -16.42
CA PRO A 79 4.89 -0.40 -16.21
C PRO A 79 3.70 0.54 -16.47
N GLU A 80 2.71 0.13 -17.27
CA GLU A 80 1.51 0.91 -17.58
C GLU A 80 0.42 0.74 -16.51
N ALA A 81 0.61 -0.17 -15.56
CA ALA A 81 -0.25 -0.32 -14.40
C ALA A 81 -0.08 0.85 -13.42
N PRO A 82 -1.18 1.38 -12.82
CA PRO A 82 -1.06 2.32 -11.71
C PRO A 82 -0.19 1.75 -10.58
N PRO A 83 0.68 2.54 -9.94
CA PRO A 83 1.61 2.05 -8.92
C PRO A 83 0.91 1.30 -7.79
N ALA A 84 -0.23 1.79 -7.29
CA ALA A 84 -0.98 1.10 -6.24
C ALA A 84 -1.54 -0.25 -6.69
N ILE A 85 -1.92 -0.40 -7.98
CA ILE A 85 -2.34 -1.69 -8.53
C ILE A 85 -1.17 -2.66 -8.62
N ARG A 86 0.02 -2.19 -9.04
CA ARG A 86 1.23 -3.02 -9.06
C ARG A 86 1.57 -3.53 -7.66
N GLY A 87 1.51 -2.63 -6.68
CA GLY A 87 1.72 -2.95 -5.27
C GLY A 87 0.69 -3.95 -4.76
N ALA A 88 -0.59 -3.74 -5.08
CA ALA A 88 -1.66 -4.64 -4.67
C ALA A 88 -1.53 -6.03 -5.30
N ALA A 89 -1.15 -6.11 -6.57
CA ALA A 89 -0.90 -7.37 -7.26
C ALA A 89 0.30 -8.13 -6.66
N LEU A 90 1.38 -7.43 -6.32
CA LEU A 90 2.50 -8.00 -5.59
C LEU A 90 2.07 -8.50 -4.20
N GLY A 91 1.30 -7.70 -3.46
CA GLY A 91 0.80 -8.07 -2.14
C GLY A 91 -0.17 -9.25 -2.18
N TYR A 92 -0.99 -9.35 -3.22
CA TYR A 92 -1.82 -10.52 -3.50
C TYR A 92 -0.95 -11.78 -3.59
N LEU A 93 0.06 -11.77 -4.46
CA LEU A 93 0.95 -12.92 -4.68
C LEU A 93 1.68 -13.32 -3.41
N TRP A 94 2.22 -12.34 -2.68
CA TRP A 94 2.95 -12.61 -1.43
C TRP A 94 2.03 -13.22 -0.38
N SER A 95 0.85 -12.63 -0.20
CA SER A 95 -0.09 -13.09 0.82
C SER A 95 -0.62 -14.50 0.55
N LEU A 96 -0.77 -14.89 -0.72
CA LEU A 96 -1.17 -16.24 -1.10
C LEU A 96 0.01 -17.20 -1.25
N GLN A 97 1.21 -16.80 -0.81
CA GLN A 97 2.42 -17.62 -0.86
C GLN A 97 2.69 -18.13 -2.28
N ALA A 98 2.52 -17.24 -3.26
CA ALA A 98 2.66 -17.55 -4.67
C ALA A 98 4.13 -17.61 -5.16
N PHE A 99 5.06 -17.13 -4.32
CA PHE A 99 6.50 -17.16 -4.57
C PHE A 99 7.12 -18.49 -4.13
N ALA A 100 8.37 -18.74 -4.53
CA ALA A 100 9.08 -19.96 -4.16
C ALA A 100 9.27 -20.09 -2.63
N ASP A 101 9.63 -18.96 -2.00
CA ASP A 101 9.77 -18.82 -0.56
C ASP A 101 9.66 -17.34 -0.14
N GLU A 102 9.79 -17.09 1.15
CA GLU A 102 9.72 -15.74 1.73
C GLU A 102 10.88 -14.84 1.26
N ALA A 103 12.06 -15.39 0.99
CA ALA A 103 13.19 -14.60 0.50
C ALA A 103 12.97 -14.15 -0.95
N ASP A 104 12.42 -15.02 -1.80
CA ASP A 104 12.01 -14.71 -3.17
C ASP A 104 10.93 -13.63 -3.22
N ALA A 105 9.93 -13.72 -2.32
CA ALA A 105 8.88 -12.71 -2.20
C ALA A 105 9.46 -11.33 -1.80
N GLN A 106 10.37 -11.31 -0.82
CA GLN A 106 11.06 -10.09 -0.38
C GLN A 106 11.92 -9.49 -1.50
N GLU A 107 12.62 -10.31 -2.28
CA GLU A 107 13.41 -9.83 -3.41
C GLU A 107 12.50 -9.16 -4.46
N HIS A 108 11.37 -9.78 -4.80
CA HIS A 108 10.39 -9.20 -5.71
C HIS A 108 9.85 -7.86 -5.19
N ALA A 109 9.56 -7.76 -3.89
CA ALA A 109 9.09 -6.52 -3.27
C ALA A 109 10.15 -5.41 -3.28
N VAL A 110 11.40 -5.73 -2.91
CA VAL A 110 12.51 -4.77 -2.97
C VAL A 110 12.77 -4.33 -4.41
N ARG A 111 12.69 -5.23 -5.39
CA ARG A 111 12.83 -4.91 -6.81
C ARG A 111 11.71 -3.99 -7.30
N ALA A 112 10.46 -4.26 -6.91
CA ALA A 112 9.31 -3.43 -7.25
C ALA A 112 9.45 -2.03 -6.64
N LEU A 113 9.86 -1.95 -5.37
CA LEU A 113 10.11 -0.70 -4.66
C LEU A 113 11.19 0.15 -5.35
N ARG A 114 12.33 -0.46 -5.71
CA ARG A 114 13.40 0.23 -6.43
C ARG A 114 12.96 0.74 -7.81
N ARG A 115 12.06 0.03 -8.48
CA ARG A 115 11.50 0.45 -9.78
C ARG A 115 10.48 1.59 -9.65
N ALA A 116 9.85 1.75 -8.49
CA ALA A 116 8.90 2.82 -8.20
C ALA A 116 9.49 3.85 -7.21
N SER A 117 10.81 4.08 -7.26
CA SER A 117 11.51 5.00 -6.36
C SER A 117 11.21 6.47 -6.64
N ALA A 118 10.47 6.79 -7.71
CA ALA A 118 10.03 8.15 -7.98
C ALA A 118 9.12 8.65 -6.83
N PRO A 119 9.37 9.87 -6.29
CA PRO A 119 8.66 10.39 -5.12
C PRO A 119 7.14 10.35 -5.21
N GLU A 120 6.60 10.57 -6.40
CA GLU A 120 5.15 10.62 -6.68
C GLU A 120 4.50 9.23 -6.63
N THR A 121 5.29 8.16 -6.77
CA THR A 121 4.77 6.80 -7.00
C THR A 121 5.09 5.82 -5.87
N ILE A 122 6.15 6.07 -5.10
CA ILE A 122 6.64 5.14 -4.07
C ILE A 122 5.59 4.84 -3.01
N GLY A 123 4.89 5.87 -2.51
CA GLY A 123 3.84 5.71 -1.51
C GLY A 123 2.61 4.99 -2.06
N GLU A 124 2.24 5.23 -3.32
CA GLU A 124 1.12 4.53 -3.97
C GLU A 124 1.41 3.03 -4.12
N LEU A 125 2.60 2.67 -4.61
CA LEU A 125 3.04 1.27 -4.69
C LEU A 125 2.97 0.60 -3.31
N LEU A 126 3.55 1.24 -2.28
CA LEU A 126 3.54 0.70 -0.92
C LEU A 126 2.12 0.61 -0.35
N GLY A 127 1.25 1.58 -0.64
CA GLY A 127 -0.14 1.56 -0.20
C GLY A 127 -0.90 0.35 -0.74
N GLY A 128 -0.69 0.01 -2.01
CA GLY A 128 -1.23 -1.22 -2.60
C GLY A 128 -0.68 -2.49 -1.96
N LEU A 129 0.65 -2.55 -1.76
CA LEU A 129 1.31 -3.69 -1.14
C LEU A 129 0.81 -3.92 0.29
N PHE A 130 0.77 -2.87 1.11
CA PHE A 130 0.39 -2.95 2.53
C PHE A 130 -1.09 -3.28 2.72
N ALA A 131 -1.95 -2.90 1.78
CA ALA A 131 -3.35 -3.28 1.81
C ALA A 131 -3.54 -4.81 1.75
N LEU A 132 -2.65 -5.53 1.07
CA LEU A 132 -2.76 -6.98 0.85
C LEU A 132 -1.77 -7.84 1.63
N ALA A 133 -0.57 -7.35 1.93
CA ALA A 133 0.52 -8.15 2.50
C ALA A 133 1.10 -7.53 3.79
N ARG A 134 0.24 -6.96 4.64
CA ARG A 134 0.64 -6.28 5.88
C ARG A 134 1.46 -7.17 6.80
N GLU A 135 1.06 -8.43 6.99
CA GLU A 135 1.67 -9.35 7.95
C GLU A 135 3.05 -9.81 7.46
N GLU A 136 3.13 -10.07 6.17
CA GLU A 136 4.31 -10.45 5.42
C GLU A 136 5.36 -9.32 5.45
N VAL A 137 4.93 -8.08 5.19
CA VAL A 137 5.80 -6.90 5.23
C VAL A 137 6.39 -6.65 6.64
N ILE A 138 5.64 -6.90 7.71
CA ILE A 138 6.18 -6.78 9.08
C ILE A 138 7.32 -7.78 9.32
N GLY A 139 7.25 -8.95 8.69
CA GLY A 139 8.29 -9.98 8.71
C GLY A 139 9.47 -9.71 7.77
N ALA A 140 9.43 -8.62 6.99
CA ALA A 140 10.39 -8.33 5.92
C ALA A 140 11.27 -7.09 6.22
N PRO A 141 12.27 -7.19 7.13
CA PRO A 141 13.15 -6.07 7.46
C PRO A 141 13.92 -5.55 6.24
N ALA A 142 14.28 -6.42 5.30
CA ALA A 142 14.97 -6.04 4.06
C ALA A 142 14.18 -5.03 3.20
N LEU A 143 12.84 -5.08 3.25
CA LEU A 143 12.00 -4.10 2.55
C LEU A 143 12.05 -2.73 3.23
N VAL A 144 12.05 -2.71 4.57
CA VAL A 144 12.17 -1.48 5.36
C VAL A 144 13.55 -0.85 5.16
N GLU A 145 14.61 -1.67 5.14
CA GLU A 145 15.98 -1.25 4.82
C GLU A 145 16.10 -0.64 3.42
N ALA A 146 15.48 -1.28 2.42
CA ALA A 146 15.48 -0.76 1.06
C ALA A 146 14.73 0.58 0.96
N LEU A 147 13.61 0.72 1.66
CA LEU A 147 12.86 1.98 1.72
C LEU A 147 13.68 3.08 2.40
N ASP A 148 14.29 2.78 3.54
CA ASP A 148 15.14 3.71 4.28
C ASP A 148 16.28 4.24 3.39
N GLY A 149 16.99 3.34 2.69
CA GLY A 149 18.05 3.72 1.77
C GLY A 149 17.58 4.59 0.59
N ILE A 150 16.39 4.33 0.04
CA ILE A 150 15.79 5.18 -1.00
C ILE A 150 15.50 6.58 -0.46
N LEU A 151 14.86 6.66 0.71
CA LEU A 151 14.47 7.94 1.31
C LEU A 151 15.70 8.75 1.76
N ALA A 152 16.73 8.10 2.29
CA ALA A 152 17.98 8.75 2.69
C ALA A 152 18.75 9.33 1.50
N GLY A 153 18.58 8.76 0.30
CA GLY A 153 19.18 9.25 -0.94
C GLY A 153 18.41 10.37 -1.64
N GLN A 154 17.17 10.67 -1.22
CA GLN A 154 16.33 11.69 -1.85
C GLN A 154 16.71 13.11 -1.43
N THR A 155 16.44 14.08 -2.31
CA THR A 155 16.52 15.48 -1.92
C THR A 155 15.41 15.82 -0.92
N TRP A 156 15.58 16.92 -0.17
CA TRP A 156 14.54 17.38 0.75
C TRP A 156 13.20 17.65 0.05
N HIS A 157 13.24 18.20 -1.17
CA HIS A 157 12.04 18.45 -1.97
C HIS A 157 11.34 17.15 -2.34
N ASP A 158 12.08 16.18 -2.89
CA ASP A 158 11.56 14.88 -3.28
C ASP A 158 10.98 14.12 -2.08
N PHE A 159 11.64 14.20 -0.93
CA PHE A 159 11.10 13.63 0.30
C PHE A 159 9.73 14.23 0.63
N LEU A 160 9.59 15.55 0.61
CA LEU A 160 8.32 16.22 0.88
C LEU A 160 7.21 15.85 -0.12
N VAL A 161 7.55 15.60 -1.39
CA VAL A 161 6.60 15.09 -2.40
C VAL A 161 6.11 13.69 -2.03
N ALA A 162 6.98 12.82 -1.52
CA ALA A 162 6.62 11.44 -1.16
C ALA A 162 5.86 11.32 0.18
N VAL A 163 6.09 12.23 1.14
CA VAL A 163 5.52 12.12 2.51
C VAL A 163 4.00 11.89 2.55
N PRO A 164 3.15 12.62 1.78
CA PRO A 164 1.70 12.44 1.86
C PRO A 164 1.26 11.01 1.50
N SER A 165 1.71 10.48 0.37
CA SER A 165 1.35 9.12 -0.09
C SER A 165 1.96 8.05 0.82
N LEU A 166 3.18 8.26 1.33
CA LEU A 166 3.80 7.39 2.33
C LEU A 166 2.98 7.34 3.63
N ARG A 167 2.51 8.50 4.14
CA ARG A 167 1.65 8.54 5.33
C ARG A 167 0.35 7.76 5.12
N LEU A 168 -0.26 7.89 3.94
CA LEU A 168 -1.46 7.13 3.57
C LEU A 168 -1.16 5.63 3.49
N ALA A 169 -0.05 5.22 2.88
CA ALA A 169 0.37 3.83 2.84
C ALA A 169 0.55 3.24 4.26
N PHE A 170 1.28 3.93 5.13
CA PHE A 170 1.49 3.45 6.50
C PHE A 170 0.22 3.47 7.38
N ALA A 171 -0.87 4.11 6.93
CA ALA A 171 -2.15 4.08 7.65
C ALA A 171 -2.80 2.68 7.66
N TRP A 172 -2.41 1.78 6.74
CA TRP A 172 -2.83 0.37 6.74
C TRP A 172 -2.35 -0.41 7.96
N PHE A 173 -1.29 0.05 8.63
CA PHE A 173 -0.77 -0.60 9.83
C PHE A 173 -1.42 -0.05 11.12
N PRO A 174 -2.03 -0.93 11.94
CA PRO A 174 -2.39 -0.60 13.31
C PRO A 174 -1.21 -0.03 14.11
N PRO A 175 -1.46 0.73 15.19
CA PRO A 175 -0.39 1.39 15.96
C PRO A 175 0.74 0.44 16.41
N ARG A 176 0.41 -0.78 16.84
CA ARG A 176 1.40 -1.76 17.32
C ARG A 176 2.36 -2.23 16.22
N GLU A 177 1.87 -2.33 14.99
CA GLU A 177 2.64 -2.82 13.85
C GLU A 177 3.51 -1.71 13.27
N ARG A 178 3.00 -0.48 13.24
CA ARG A 178 3.82 0.70 12.99
C ARG A 178 4.97 0.81 13.99
N ASP A 179 4.71 0.52 15.26
CA ASP A 179 5.76 0.52 16.28
C ASP A 179 6.81 -0.60 16.05
N ALA A 180 6.44 -1.72 15.40
CA ALA A 180 7.39 -2.76 15.02
C ALA A 180 8.29 -2.30 13.87
N ILE A 181 7.72 -1.71 12.82
CA ILE A 181 8.47 -1.12 11.71
C ILE A 181 9.39 0.00 12.20
N ALA A 182 8.88 0.85 13.09
CA ALA A 182 9.66 1.93 13.70
C ALA A 182 10.90 1.44 14.46
N ARG A 183 10.83 0.28 15.13
CA ARG A 183 11.99 -0.32 15.79
C ARG A 183 13.06 -0.77 14.79
N VAL A 184 12.66 -1.28 13.63
CA VAL A 184 13.59 -1.63 12.55
C VAL A 184 14.32 -0.36 12.10
N VAL A 185 13.59 0.70 11.77
CA VAL A 185 14.17 2.00 11.37
C VAL A 185 15.12 2.55 12.43
N LEU A 186 14.73 2.53 13.72
CA LEU A 186 15.62 2.97 14.80
C LEU A 186 16.92 2.15 14.86
N GLY A 187 16.85 0.85 14.58
CA GLY A 187 18.03 -0.01 14.49
C GLY A 187 18.97 0.39 13.35
N LEU A 188 18.43 0.78 12.20
CA LEU A 188 19.23 1.20 11.03
C LEU A 188 20.01 2.50 11.25
N HIS A 189 19.51 3.37 12.12
CA HIS A 189 20.13 4.66 12.43
C HIS A 189 20.91 4.64 13.75
N ASP A 190 21.27 3.48 14.31
CA ASP A 190 21.97 3.33 15.61
C ASP A 190 21.21 3.90 16.83
N HIS A 191 19.89 4.00 16.74
CA HIS A 191 18.99 4.46 17.81
C HIS A 191 18.17 3.30 18.43
N ALA A 192 18.64 2.06 18.35
CA ALA A 192 17.91 0.87 18.83
C ALA A 192 17.49 0.94 20.32
N GLY A 193 18.23 1.67 21.15
CA GLY A 193 17.90 1.90 22.56
C GLY A 193 16.87 3.02 22.82
N ALA A 194 16.55 3.82 21.79
CA ALA A 194 15.53 4.86 21.89
C ALA A 194 14.13 4.22 21.82
N GLY A 195 13.22 4.63 22.70
CA GLY A 195 11.83 4.16 22.62
C GLY A 195 11.12 4.79 21.43
N VAL A 196 10.29 4.05 20.69
CA VAL A 196 9.50 4.50 19.51
C VAL A 196 8.77 5.84 19.71
N ARG A 197 8.45 6.20 20.96
CA ARG A 197 7.88 7.51 21.31
C ARG A 197 8.76 8.70 20.90
N THR A 198 10.08 8.53 20.79
CA THR A 198 11.00 9.57 20.31
C THR A 198 10.67 9.99 18.88
N LEU A 199 10.30 9.05 18.01
CA LEU A 199 9.89 9.36 16.63
C LEU A 199 8.57 10.13 16.54
N ARG A 200 7.76 10.12 17.60
CA ARG A 200 6.50 10.87 17.68
C ARG A 200 6.68 12.26 18.29
N ARG A 201 7.86 12.55 18.85
CA ARG A 201 8.19 13.89 19.35
C ARG A 201 8.71 14.72 18.19
N LEU A 202 7.94 15.71 17.80
CA LEU A 202 8.44 16.84 17.03
C LEU A 202 9.01 17.86 18.02
N ASP A 203 10.34 17.98 18.06
CA ASP A 203 10.99 19.10 18.74
C ASP A 203 10.88 20.35 17.85
N VAL A 204 9.68 20.91 17.80
CA VAL A 204 9.38 22.16 17.11
C VAL A 204 8.96 23.18 18.15
N ALA A 205 9.67 24.30 18.21
CA ALA A 205 9.31 25.42 19.07
C ALA A 205 7.87 25.88 18.72
N PRO A 206 6.96 26.07 19.70
CA PRO A 206 5.57 26.48 19.44
C PRO A 206 5.48 27.71 18.53
N GLU A 207 6.43 28.64 18.64
CA GLU A 207 6.53 29.86 17.85
C GLU A 207 6.83 29.59 16.37
N ALA A 208 7.49 28.48 16.04
CA ALA A 208 7.69 28.06 14.66
C ALA A 208 6.38 27.53 14.04
N VAL A 209 5.57 26.80 14.81
CA VAL A 209 4.25 26.34 14.36
C VAL A 209 3.32 27.53 14.12
N THR A 210 3.26 28.49 15.05
CA THR A 210 2.44 29.70 14.87
C THR A 210 2.86 30.49 13.63
N ARG A 211 4.17 30.69 13.41
CA ARG A 211 4.68 31.37 12.21
C ARG A 211 4.33 30.64 10.92
N ALA A 212 4.40 29.31 10.91
CA ALA A 212 4.02 28.52 9.74
C ALA A 212 2.53 28.68 9.40
N VAL A 213 1.65 28.62 10.40
CA VAL A 213 0.20 28.84 10.23
C VAL A 213 -0.11 30.26 9.76
N GLU A 214 0.60 31.27 10.27
CA GLU A 214 0.47 32.65 9.79
C GLU A 214 0.91 32.81 8.34
N LEU A 215 1.98 32.11 7.94
CA LEU A 215 2.45 32.09 6.56
C LEU A 215 1.44 31.43 5.62
N GLU A 216 0.90 30.26 5.99
CA GLU A 216 -0.16 29.57 5.23
C GLU A 216 -1.37 30.49 5.02
N ARG A 217 -1.90 31.10 6.08
CA ARG A 217 -3.03 32.04 5.94
C ARG A 217 -2.74 33.22 5.02
N ARG A 218 -1.49 33.70 4.99
CA ARG A 218 -1.08 34.77 4.07
C ARG A 218 -1.02 34.29 2.63
N ILE A 219 -0.54 33.07 2.40
CA ILE A 219 -0.53 32.44 1.08
C ILE A 219 -1.97 32.27 0.59
N ASP A 220 -2.86 31.69 1.40
CA ASP A 220 -4.28 31.50 1.06
C ASP A 220 -4.97 32.83 0.69
N ALA A 221 -4.69 33.89 1.46
CA ALA A 221 -5.25 35.23 1.18
C ALA A 221 -4.73 35.83 -0.13
N ILE A 222 -3.46 35.58 -0.47
CA ILE A 222 -2.86 35.99 -1.74
C ILE A 222 -3.48 35.18 -2.89
N GLU A 223 -3.57 33.86 -2.76
CA GLU A 223 -4.18 32.99 -3.76
C GLU A 223 -5.63 33.38 -4.03
N ALA A 224 -6.43 33.62 -2.99
CA ALA A 224 -7.81 34.09 -3.12
C ALA A 224 -7.90 35.44 -3.84
N ARG A 225 -6.99 36.39 -3.53
CA ARG A 225 -6.95 37.70 -4.19
C ARG A 225 -6.68 37.59 -5.70
N TYR A 226 -5.89 36.61 -6.12
CA TYR A 226 -5.54 36.38 -7.52
C TYR A 226 -6.42 35.34 -8.21
N GLY A 227 -7.46 34.82 -7.53
CA GLY A 227 -8.34 33.79 -8.10
C GLY A 227 -7.66 32.44 -8.32
N LEU A 228 -6.61 32.16 -7.55
CA LEU A 228 -5.82 30.92 -7.61
C LEU A 228 -6.19 29.94 -6.47
N ALA A 229 -7.13 30.33 -5.60
CA ALA A 229 -7.64 29.44 -4.57
C ALA A 229 -8.45 28.28 -5.22
N PRO A 230 -8.29 27.03 -4.74
CA PRO A 230 -8.97 25.85 -5.28
C PRO A 230 -10.49 25.84 -5.09
#